data_AF-A0A1A3R137-F1
#
_entry.id   AF-A0A1A3R137-F1
#
_cell.length_a   1.000
_cell.length_b   1.000
_cell.length_c   1.000
_cell.angle_alpha   90.00
_cell.angle_beta   90.00
_cell.angle_gamma   90.00
#
_symmetry.space_group_name_H-M   'P 1'
#
loop_
_entity.id
_entity.type
_entity.pdbx_description
1 polymer ?
#
loop_
_entity_poly.entity_id
_entity_poly.type
_entity_poly.pdbx_seq_one_letter_code
_entity_poly.pdbx_strand_id
1 'polypeptide(L)'
;MDDRAESDLAWELADLISPALTDRDRSRFYAAIGSGECYTAIDTALQTMAQQGAPITSELITKLTEWLGAYAHSADAPRLHELLRVIKSAGSAPRA
;
A
#
# COMPACT_ATOMS: atom_id res chain seq x y z
N MET A 1 -2.40 16.74 -7.78
CA MET A 1 -2.87 15.35 -7.72
C MET A 1 -2.47 14.75 -9.04
N ASP A 2 -1.32 14.10 -9.09
CA ASP A 2 -0.87 13.42 -10.29
C ASP A 2 -1.46 12.01 -10.23
N ASP A 3 -2.63 11.79 -10.86
CA ASP A 3 -3.29 10.48 -10.94
C ASP A 3 -2.31 9.39 -11.41
N ARG A 4 -1.30 9.78 -12.19
CA ARG A 4 -0.20 8.93 -12.63
C ARG A 4 0.70 8.46 -11.48
N ALA A 5 1.07 9.32 -10.54
CA ALA A 5 1.96 8.94 -9.43
C ALA A 5 1.26 7.97 -8.47
N GLU A 6 -0.04 8.16 -8.27
CA GLU A 6 -0.86 7.24 -7.48
C GLU A 6 -1.05 5.89 -8.18
N SER A 7 -1.31 5.91 -9.48
CA SER A 7 -1.42 4.69 -10.29
C SER A 7 -0.12 3.88 -10.26
N ASP A 8 1.02 4.56 -10.43
CA ASP A 8 2.36 3.95 -10.40
C ASP A 8 2.64 3.29 -9.04
N LEU A 9 2.32 3.99 -7.95
CA LEU A 9 2.44 3.47 -6.58
C LEU A 9 1.55 2.24 -6.35
N ALA A 10 0.31 2.28 -6.84
CA ALA A 10 -0.62 1.16 -6.72
C ALA A 10 -0.14 -0.07 -7.52
N TRP A 11 0.46 0.15 -8.70
CA TRP A 11 1.10 -0.91 -9.48
C TRP A 11 2.33 -1.52 -8.78
N GLU A 12 3.21 -0.70 -8.20
CA GLU A 12 4.36 -1.17 -7.41
C GLU A 12 3.91 -2.03 -6.22
N LEU A 13 2.89 -1.58 -5.48
CA LEU A 13 2.32 -2.34 -4.37
C LEU A 13 1.72 -3.66 -4.83
N ALA A 14 0.97 -3.64 -5.94
CA ALA A 14 0.35 -4.83 -6.50
C ALA A 14 1.39 -5.89 -6.88
N ASP A 15 2.51 -5.49 -7.50
CA ASP A 15 3.60 -6.42 -7.84
C ASP A 15 4.25 -7.03 -6.59
N LEU A 16 4.48 -6.20 -5.57
CA LEU A 16 5.15 -6.61 -4.34
C LEU A 16 4.31 -7.58 -3.49
N ILE A 17 2.98 -7.40 -3.45
CA ILE A 17 2.07 -8.32 -2.77
C ILE A 17 1.59 -9.47 -3.65
N SER A 18 1.72 -9.37 -4.99
CA SER A 18 1.34 -10.40 -5.97
C SER A 18 1.77 -11.83 -5.57
N PRO A 19 3.02 -12.09 -5.12
CA PRO A 19 3.42 -13.44 -4.71
C PRO A 19 2.76 -13.92 -3.40
N ALA A 20 2.28 -12.99 -2.57
CA ALA A 20 1.57 -13.30 -1.32
C ALA A 20 0.04 -13.35 -1.50
N LEU A 21 -0.48 -12.86 -2.63
CA LEU A 21 -1.91 -12.80 -2.93
C LEU A 21 -2.42 -14.08 -3.61
N THR A 22 -3.70 -14.37 -3.37
CA THR A 22 -4.42 -15.33 -4.21
C THR A 22 -4.69 -14.72 -5.58
N ASP A 23 -4.92 -15.57 -6.59
CA ASP A 23 -5.27 -15.11 -7.94
C ASP A 23 -6.49 -14.17 -7.94
N ARG A 24 -7.45 -14.42 -7.05
CA ARG A 24 -8.65 -13.60 -6.88
C ARG A 24 -8.33 -12.21 -6.34
N ASP A 25 -7.49 -12.11 -5.32
CA ASP A 25 -7.10 -10.82 -4.75
C ASP A 25 -6.31 -10.03 -5.78
N ARG A 26 -5.34 -10.65 -6.43
CA ARG A 26 -4.53 -10.04 -7.48
C ARG A 26 -5.40 -9.48 -8.63
N SER A 27 -6.39 -10.25 -9.07
CA SER A 27 -7.36 -9.81 -10.09
C SER A 27 -8.13 -8.56 -9.64
N ARG A 28 -8.56 -8.53 -8.37
CA ARG A 28 -9.28 -7.39 -7.79
C ARG A 28 -8.41 -6.15 -7.69
N PHE A 29 -7.13 -6.30 -7.35
CA PHE A 29 -6.16 -5.20 -7.33
C PHE A 29 -5.98 -4.58 -8.72
N TYR A 30 -5.70 -5.40 -9.74
CA TYR A 30 -5.53 -4.88 -11.09
C TYR A 30 -6.81 -4.22 -11.64
N ALA A 31 -7.98 -4.76 -11.31
CA ALA A 31 -9.26 -4.13 -11.66
C ALA A 31 -9.47 -2.78 -10.96
N ALA A 32 -9.16 -2.67 -9.67
CA ALA A 32 -9.28 -1.43 -8.90
C ALA A 32 -8.36 -0.33 -9.47
N ILE A 33 -7.09 -0.67 -9.75
CA ILE A 33 -6.12 0.26 -10.33
C ILE A 33 -6.58 0.70 -11.74
N GLY A 34 -7.01 -0.24 -12.58
CA GLY A 34 -7.49 0.06 -13.93
C GLY A 34 -8.79 0.89 -13.98
N SER A 35 -9.59 0.84 -12.91
CA SER A 35 -10.82 1.63 -12.77
C SER A 35 -10.58 3.02 -12.17
N GLY A 36 -9.35 3.35 -11.77
CA GLY A 36 -9.03 4.60 -11.07
C GLY A 36 -9.28 4.57 -9.57
N GLU A 37 -9.62 3.41 -8.98
CA GLU A 37 -9.73 3.21 -7.53
C GLU A 37 -8.35 2.92 -6.91
N CYS A 38 -7.35 3.73 -7.26
CA CYS A 38 -5.98 3.51 -6.82
C CYS A 38 -5.85 3.67 -5.30
N TYR A 39 -6.59 4.62 -4.70
CA TYR A 39 -6.75 4.73 -3.25
C TYR A 39 -7.20 3.40 -2.59
N THR A 40 -8.29 2.79 -3.07
CA THR A 40 -8.83 1.53 -2.53
C THR A 40 -7.83 0.39 -2.70
N ALA A 41 -7.10 0.37 -3.82
CA ALA A 41 -6.02 -0.58 -4.04
C ALA A 41 -4.89 -0.38 -3.02
N ILE A 42 -4.37 0.84 -2.85
CA ILE A 42 -3.29 1.15 -1.89
C ILE A 42 -3.69 0.77 -0.46
N ASP A 43 -4.91 1.11 -0.02
CA ASP A 43 -5.42 0.72 1.30
C ASP A 43 -5.46 -0.80 1.48
N THR A 44 -5.99 -1.52 0.49
CA THR A 44 -6.06 -2.99 0.54
C THR A 44 -4.66 -3.61 0.57
N ALA A 45 -3.69 -3.02 -0.17
CA ALA A 45 -2.31 -3.49 -0.18
C ALA A 45 -1.71 -3.36 1.21
N LEU A 46 -1.78 -2.16 1.80
CA LEU A 46 -1.24 -1.91 3.12
C LEU A 46 -1.86 -2.81 4.19
N GLN A 47 -3.17 -3.02 4.16
CA GLN A 47 -3.83 -3.96 5.07
C GLN A 47 -3.32 -5.39 4.90
N THR A 48 -3.17 -5.85 3.66
CA THR A 48 -2.64 -7.19 3.37
C THR A 48 -1.21 -7.33 3.86
N MET A 49 -0.37 -6.33 3.61
CA MET A 49 1.02 -6.32 4.03
C MET A 49 1.18 -6.28 5.54
N ALA A 50 0.35 -5.52 6.24
CA ALA A 50 0.30 -5.49 7.69
C ALA A 50 -0.08 -6.86 8.27
N GLN A 51 -1.01 -7.58 7.63
CA GLN A 51 -1.41 -8.93 8.07
C GLN A 51 -0.37 -10.01 7.74
N GLN A 52 0.27 -9.93 6.58
CA GLN A 52 1.27 -10.91 6.14
C GLN A 52 2.67 -10.65 6.70
N GLY A 53 2.92 -9.45 7.26
CA GLY A 53 4.25 -9.03 7.68
C GLY A 53 5.24 -8.92 6.51
N ALA A 54 4.74 -8.53 5.34
CA ALA A 54 5.56 -8.46 4.13
C ALA A 54 6.64 -7.37 4.27
N PRO A 55 7.91 -7.66 3.95
CA PRO A 55 8.96 -6.65 4.00
C PRO A 55 8.73 -5.57 2.96
N ILE A 56 8.58 -4.33 3.41
CA ILE A 56 8.54 -3.14 2.55
C ILE A 56 9.95 -2.54 2.43
N THR A 57 10.34 -2.14 1.23
CA THR A 57 11.55 -1.35 0.99
C THR A 57 11.38 0.08 1.51
N SER A 58 12.45 0.64 2.07
CA SER A 58 12.46 2.02 2.57
C SER A 58 12.06 3.06 1.51
N GLU A 59 12.38 2.79 0.24
CA GLU A 59 11.98 3.62 -0.90
C GLU A 59 10.46 3.69 -1.05
N LEU A 60 9.78 2.55 -0.95
CA LEU A 60 8.32 2.48 -1.05
C LEU A 60 7.64 3.16 0.15
N ILE A 61 8.23 3.06 1.36
CA ILE A 61 7.77 3.84 2.54
C ILE A 61 7.85 5.34 2.25
N THR A 62 8.94 5.82 1.66
CA THR A 62 9.09 7.24 1.32
C THR A 62 8.04 7.67 0.31
N LYS A 63 7.85 6.93 -0.79
CA LYS A 63 6.81 7.20 -1.81
C LYS A 63 5.41 7.23 -1.20
N LEU A 64 5.08 6.24 -0.36
CA LEU A 64 3.80 6.18 0.36
C LEU A 64 3.62 7.37 1.32
N THR A 65 4.67 7.78 2.02
CA THR A 65 4.63 8.92 2.95
C THR A 65 4.44 10.23 2.20
N GLU A 66 5.10 10.40 1.06
CA GLU A 66 4.92 11.57 0.19
C GLU A 66 3.51 11.63 -0.41
N TRP A 67 3.01 10.49 -0.91
CA TRP A 67 1.65 10.38 -1.41
C TRP A 67 0.61 10.66 -0.30
N LEU A 68 0.79 10.10 0.90
CA LEU A 68 -0.07 10.38 2.06
C LEU A 68 0.01 11.83 2.51
N GLY A 69 1.18 12.47 2.39
CA GLY A 69 1.34 13.90 2.63
C GLY A 69 0.52 14.75 1.67
N ALA A 70 0.47 14.36 0.39
CA ALA A 70 -0.39 15.00 -0.61
C ALA A 70 -1.90 14.72 -0.35
N TYR A 71 -2.21 13.56 0.24
CA TYR A 71 -3.58 13.15 0.62
C TYR A 71 -4.00 13.55 2.05
N ALA A 72 -3.19 14.35 2.76
CA ALA A 72 -3.40 14.65 4.19
C ALA A 72 -4.74 15.33 4.53
N HIS A 73 -5.44 15.90 3.54
CA HIS A 73 -6.78 16.47 3.70
C HIS A 73 -7.92 15.43 3.67
N SER A 74 -7.63 14.18 3.31
CA SER A 74 -8.62 13.10 3.30
C SER A 74 -8.83 12.54 4.71
N ALA A 75 -10.08 12.24 5.06
CA ALA A 75 -10.46 11.72 6.38
C ALA A 75 -9.75 10.38 6.72
N ASP A 76 -9.34 9.64 5.70
CA ASP A 76 -8.70 8.34 5.83
C ASP A 76 -7.16 8.37 5.92
N ALA A 77 -6.53 9.53 5.65
CA ALA A 77 -5.09 9.71 5.78
C ALA A 77 -4.50 9.24 7.13
N PRO A 78 -5.11 9.52 8.30
CA PRO A 78 -4.59 9.03 9.58
C PRO A 78 -4.62 7.50 9.70
N ARG A 79 -5.63 6.83 9.11
CA ARG A 79 -5.72 5.37 9.13
C ARG A 79 -4.58 4.73 8.33
N LEU A 80 -4.30 5.26 7.14
CA LEU A 80 -3.21 4.78 6.29
C LEU A 80 -1.84 5.02 6.93
N HIS A 81 -1.66 6.16 7.60
CA HIS A 81 -0.43 6.45 8.35
C HIS A 81 -0.19 5.43 9.47
N GLU A 82 -1.24 5.00 10.16
CA GLU A 82 -1.14 3.98 11.19
C GLU A 82 -0.80 2.60 10.60
N LEU A 83 -1.44 2.20 9.50
CA LEU A 83 -1.09 0.96 8.79
C LEU A 83 0.38 0.94 8.38
N LEU A 84 0.87 2.05 7.81
CA LEU A 84 2.27 2.19 7.41
C LEU A 84 3.23 2.09 8.61
N ARG A 85 2.84 2.65 9.76
CA ARG A 85 3.58 2.54 11.02
C ARG A 85 3.64 1.09 11.54
N VAL A 86 2.53 0.37 11.48
CA VAL A 86 2.45 -1.06 11.85
C VAL A 86 3.35 -1.90 10.97
N ILE A 87 3.33 -1.69 9.64
CA ILE A 87 4.19 -2.44 8.71
C ILE A 87 5.68 -2.14 8.99
N LYS A 88 6.03 -0.86 9.21
CA LYS A 88 7.40 -0.47 9.60
C LYS A 88 7.85 -1.14 10.90
N SER A 89 6.95 -1.29 11.87
CA SER A 89 7.25 -1.98 13.12
C SER A 89 7.36 -3.50 12.95
N ALA A 90 6.51 -4.10 12.10
CA ALA A 90 6.49 -5.54 11.84
C ALA A 90 7.76 -6.02 11.13
N GLY A 91 8.30 -5.23 10.19
CA GLY A 91 9.60 -5.50 9.56
C GLY A 91 10.81 -5.33 10.48
N SER A 92 10.64 -4.70 11.65
CA SER A 92 11.72 -4.38 12.58
C SER A 92 11.73 -5.24 13.85
N ALA A 93 10.76 -6.15 14.01
CA ALA A 93 10.70 -7.05 15.17
C ALA A 93 11.63 -8.26 14.96
N PRO A 94 12.66 -8.49 15.80
CA PRO A 94 13.32 -9.78 15.83
C PRO A 94 12.31 -10.82 16.31
N ARG A 95 11.98 -11.80 15.46
CA ARG A 95 11.28 -13.03 15.90
C ARG A 95 12.22 -13.74 16.88
N ALA A 96 12.01 -13.50 18.17
CA ALA A 96 12.60 -14.27 19.27
C ALA A 96 11.82 -15.57 19.49
#